data_AF-A0A938RV81-F1
#
_entry.id   AF-A0A938RV81-F1
#
_cell.length_a   1.000
_cell.length_b   1.000
_cell.length_c   1.000
_cell.angle_alpha   90.00
_cell.angle_beta   90.00
_cell.angle_gamma   90.00
#
_symmetry.space_group_name_H-M   'P 1'
#
loop_
_entity.id
_entity.type
_entity.pdbx_description
1 polymer ?
#
loop_
_entity_poly.entity_id
_entity_poly.type
_entity_poly.pdbx_seq_one_letter_code
_entity_poly.pdbx_strand_id
1 'polypeptide(L)'
;MLGELTLTTIREARRRIHPWVLRTPVLHHRLDAACELLLKPESLQSTGAFKLRGAFNLMLTLPKGCAGVVAHSSGNHAQAVARAANLLGLRAVIVMPADAPEPKRARTSADGAELMLVGPDSEERALRADEIARSEGLVPVPPYDHPLIAAGQGTAALELLEDADVLDRFYAPVSGGGLMAGCAVAIHALSPATEIVAVEPADANDTKLSLAAGERRSVPPPRTIADGLRVRSPGELTFPVLQRHVARVELVSDEELLDAMAFALRELRLVLEPSGAASLAVALREGRGRSGVLLSGGNPQPEHLELAARRAALTSDRERVRSSRP
;
A
#
# COMPACT_ATOMS: atom_id res chain seq x y z
N MET A 1 10.44 21.64 -12.93
CA MET A 1 11.08 20.72 -11.97
C MET A 1 10.03 19.76 -11.39
N LEU A 2 9.48 18.89 -12.22
CA LEU A 2 8.80 17.67 -11.77
C LEU A 2 9.93 16.63 -11.68
N GLY A 3 10.40 16.23 -10.51
CA GLY A 3 11.57 15.34 -10.48
C GLY A 3 11.97 14.73 -9.15
N GLU A 4 11.74 15.39 -8.02
CA GLU A 4 12.26 14.90 -6.74
C GLU A 4 11.17 14.71 -5.68
N LEU A 5 11.23 13.57 -4.98
CA LEU A 5 10.36 13.26 -3.86
C LEU A 5 10.89 13.97 -2.60
N THR A 6 10.15 14.98 -2.12
CA THR A 6 10.53 15.80 -0.96
C THR A 6 9.31 16.06 -0.09
N LEU A 7 9.52 16.54 1.15
CA LEU A 7 8.40 16.96 2.00
C LEU A 7 7.53 18.04 1.34
N THR A 8 8.14 18.95 0.57
CA THR A 8 7.41 20.00 -0.16
C THR A 8 6.48 19.39 -1.21
N THR A 9 6.96 18.43 -2.02
CA THR A 9 6.12 17.79 -3.04
C THR A 9 5.02 16.91 -2.43
N ILE A 10 5.25 16.35 -1.23
CA ILE A 10 4.21 15.66 -0.45
C ILE A 10 3.16 16.65 0.09
N ARG A 11 3.54 17.82 0.60
CA ARG A 11 2.60 18.85 1.05
C ARG A 11 1.78 19.44 -0.12
N GLU A 12 2.40 19.59 -1.28
CA GLU A 12 1.69 19.92 -2.52
C GLU A 12 0.70 18.83 -2.91
N ALA A 13 1.11 17.56 -2.84
CA ALA A 13 0.23 16.44 -3.09
C ALA A 13 -0.97 16.44 -2.14
N ARG A 14 -0.74 16.64 -0.84
CA ARG A 14 -1.79 16.74 0.19
C ARG A 14 -2.83 17.80 -0.18
N ARG A 15 -2.40 19.01 -0.56
CA ARG A 15 -3.30 20.08 -0.99
C ARG A 15 -4.08 19.71 -2.25
N ARG A 16 -3.40 19.12 -3.24
CA ARG A 16 -3.97 18.72 -4.54
C ARG A 16 -5.07 17.66 -4.39
N ILE A 17 -4.83 16.63 -3.57
CA ILE A 17 -5.73 15.48 -3.46
C ILE A 17 -6.80 15.63 -2.37
N HIS A 18 -6.68 16.61 -1.46
CA HIS A 18 -7.58 16.76 -0.31
C HIS A 18 -9.08 16.70 -0.64
N PRO A 19 -9.58 17.30 -1.74
CA PRO A 19 -11.01 17.22 -2.09
C PRO A 19 -11.46 15.84 -2.58
N TRP A 20 -10.52 14.95 -2.92
CA TRP A 20 -10.76 13.73 -3.68
C TRP A 20 -10.51 12.45 -2.89
N VAL A 21 -9.75 12.53 -1.79
CA VAL A 21 -9.42 11.41 -0.92
C VAL A 21 -9.87 11.67 0.51
N LEU A 22 -10.24 10.61 1.21
CA LEU A 22 -10.53 10.69 2.63
C LEU A 22 -9.24 10.95 3.42
N ARG A 23 -9.28 11.88 4.38
CA ARG A 23 -8.32 11.89 5.49
C ARG A 23 -8.74 10.76 6.43
N THR A 24 -8.16 9.59 6.25
CA THR A 24 -8.41 8.44 7.12
C THR A 24 -8.05 8.79 8.57
N PRO A 25 -8.76 8.27 9.59
CA PRO A 25 -8.48 8.61 10.98
C PRO A 25 -7.11 8.07 11.42
N VAL A 26 -6.62 8.49 12.59
CA VAL A 26 -5.57 7.77 13.32
C VAL A 26 -6.23 7.07 14.49
N LEU A 27 -6.13 5.74 14.54
CA LEU A 27 -6.69 4.94 15.63
C LEU A 27 -5.59 4.63 16.65
N HIS A 28 -5.87 4.89 17.91
CA HIS A 28 -4.98 4.53 19.00
C HIS A 28 -5.32 3.13 19.51
N HIS A 29 -4.32 2.27 19.60
CA HIS A 29 -4.45 0.95 20.19
C HIS A 29 -3.28 0.67 21.14
N ARG A 30 -3.58 0.49 22.43
CA ARG A 30 -2.57 0.22 23.45
C ARG A 30 -2.48 -1.29 23.67
N LEU A 31 -1.33 -1.89 23.35
CA LEU A 31 -1.09 -3.32 23.60
C LEU A 31 -0.83 -3.57 25.09
N ASP A 32 -0.02 -2.71 25.70
CA ASP A 32 0.27 -2.70 27.14
C ASP A 32 0.77 -1.31 27.59
N ALA A 33 1.30 -1.19 28.81
CA ALA A 33 1.80 0.09 29.34
C ALA A 33 3.04 0.63 28.59
N ALA A 34 3.78 -0.21 27.87
CA ALA A 34 5.02 0.11 27.18
C ALA A 34 4.84 0.24 25.64
N CYS A 35 3.67 -0.12 25.10
CA CYS A 35 3.42 -0.08 23.67
C CYS A 35 2.07 0.55 23.28
N GLU A 36 2.16 1.63 22.52
CA GLU A 36 1.02 2.30 21.89
C GLU A 36 1.20 2.29 20.37
N LEU A 37 0.19 1.79 19.66
CA LEU A 37 0.12 1.79 18.21
C LEU A 37 -0.81 2.92 17.74
N LEU A 38 -0.29 3.77 16.86
CA LEU A 38 -1.03 4.78 16.12
C LEU A 38 -1.24 4.25 14.70
N LEU A 39 -2.44 3.73 14.48
CA LEU A 39 -2.79 3.00 13.27
C LEU A 39 -3.37 3.97 12.24
N LYS A 40 -2.85 3.93 11.02
CA LYS A 40 -3.35 4.68 9.87
C LYS A 40 -4.06 3.73 8.89
N PRO A 41 -5.39 3.51 9.06
CA PRO A 41 -6.16 2.57 8.27
C PRO A 41 -6.50 3.09 6.88
N GLU A 42 -5.57 2.95 5.94
CA GLU A 42 -5.82 3.22 4.52
C GLU A 42 -6.78 2.20 3.88
N SER A 43 -7.12 1.11 4.59
CA SER A 43 -8.27 0.25 4.30
C SER A 43 -9.61 0.99 4.30
N LEU A 44 -9.71 2.14 4.99
CA LEU A 44 -10.91 2.99 5.01
C LEU A 44 -10.96 4.03 3.87
N GLN A 45 -9.96 4.05 2.99
CA GLN A 45 -10.05 4.89 1.79
C GLN A 45 -11.22 4.43 0.89
N SER A 46 -11.75 5.30 0.04
CA SER A 46 -12.97 5.00 -0.74
C SER A 46 -12.83 3.82 -1.71
N THR A 47 -11.62 3.49 -2.16
CA THR A 47 -11.31 2.28 -2.94
C THR A 47 -10.72 1.14 -2.09
N GLY A 48 -10.79 1.26 -0.76
CA GLY A 48 -10.28 0.29 0.20
C GLY A 48 -8.75 0.23 0.33
N ALA A 49 -8.00 1.19 -0.23
CA ALA A 49 -6.54 1.21 -0.14
C ALA A 49 -5.92 2.59 -0.41
N PHE A 50 -4.67 2.77 0.02
CA PHE A 50 -3.91 4.04 -0.12
C PHE A 50 -3.70 4.52 -1.56
N LYS A 51 -3.78 3.61 -2.55
CA LYS A 51 -3.37 3.84 -3.96
C LYS A 51 -4.05 5.05 -4.60
N LEU A 52 -5.26 5.37 -4.15
CA LEU A 52 -6.04 6.51 -4.61
C LEU A 52 -5.30 7.84 -4.46
N ARG A 53 -4.46 7.96 -3.41
CA ARG A 53 -3.69 9.18 -3.13
C ARG A 53 -2.72 9.51 -4.27
N GLY A 54 -1.87 8.56 -4.67
CA GLY A 54 -0.94 8.75 -5.77
C GLY A 54 -1.62 8.84 -7.12
N ALA A 55 -2.68 8.04 -7.35
CA ALA A 55 -3.45 8.10 -8.60
C ALA A 55 -4.00 9.52 -8.84
N PHE A 56 -4.74 10.08 -7.88
CA PHE A 56 -5.19 11.48 -7.98
C PHE A 56 -4.03 12.45 -8.09
N ASN A 57 -2.96 12.25 -7.31
CA ASN A 57 -1.86 13.19 -7.30
C ASN A 57 -1.18 13.33 -8.67
N LEU A 58 -0.99 12.21 -9.38
CA LEU A 58 -0.49 12.23 -10.76
C LEU A 58 -1.55 12.77 -11.71
N MET A 59 -2.77 12.25 -11.65
CA MET A 59 -3.81 12.52 -12.65
C MET A 59 -4.29 13.99 -12.65
N LEU A 60 -4.30 14.64 -11.48
CA LEU A 60 -4.61 16.06 -11.33
C LEU A 60 -3.51 17.00 -11.87
N THR A 61 -2.35 16.46 -12.24
CA THR A 61 -1.26 17.22 -12.88
C THR A 61 -1.23 17.06 -14.40
N LEU A 62 -2.11 16.21 -14.95
CA LEU A 62 -2.19 16.00 -16.39
C LEU A 62 -2.66 17.26 -17.11
N PRO A 63 -2.18 17.50 -18.34
CA PRO A 63 -2.63 18.63 -19.12
C PRO A 63 -4.12 18.51 -19.42
N LYS A 64 -4.82 19.65 -19.47
CA LYS A 64 -6.21 19.70 -19.91
C LYS A 64 -6.31 19.14 -21.34
N GLY A 65 -7.30 18.28 -21.57
CA GLY A 65 -7.52 17.66 -22.87
C GLY A 65 -6.61 16.47 -23.19
N CYS A 66 -5.95 15.87 -22.20
CA CYS A 66 -5.29 14.57 -22.42
C CYS A 66 -6.33 13.53 -22.89
N ALA A 67 -5.89 12.58 -23.73
CA ALA A 67 -6.80 11.56 -24.29
C ALA A 67 -7.34 10.58 -23.25
N GLY A 68 -6.72 10.52 -22.07
CA GLY A 68 -7.07 9.65 -20.96
C GLY A 68 -5.82 9.04 -20.32
N VAL A 69 -6.02 7.98 -19.56
CA VAL A 69 -4.97 7.27 -18.83
C VAL A 69 -4.98 5.78 -19.13
N VAL A 70 -3.81 5.16 -18.99
CA VAL A 70 -3.67 3.71 -19.04
C VAL A 70 -2.86 3.21 -17.86
N ALA A 71 -3.27 2.08 -17.27
CA ALA A 71 -2.53 1.43 -16.21
C ALA A 71 -2.58 -0.09 -16.38
N HIS A 72 -1.56 -0.79 -15.88
CA HIS A 72 -1.55 -2.25 -15.80
C HIS A 72 -1.62 -2.69 -14.33
N SER A 73 -2.71 -3.34 -13.94
CA SER A 73 -2.90 -3.92 -12.60
C SER A 73 -4.18 -4.73 -12.56
N SER A 74 -4.25 -5.75 -11.70
CA SER A 74 -5.47 -6.48 -11.38
C SER A 74 -6.04 -6.16 -9.99
N GLY A 75 -5.44 -5.22 -9.25
CA GLY A 75 -5.72 -5.00 -7.83
C GLY A 75 -5.98 -3.54 -7.45
N ASN A 76 -5.49 -3.13 -6.28
CA ASN A 76 -5.77 -1.81 -5.69
C ASN A 76 -5.37 -0.63 -6.58
N HIS A 77 -4.34 -0.79 -7.42
CA HIS A 77 -3.93 0.26 -8.35
C HIS A 77 -4.94 0.44 -9.51
N ALA A 78 -5.45 -0.66 -10.07
CA ALA A 78 -6.49 -0.60 -11.10
C ALA A 78 -7.74 0.14 -10.61
N GLN A 79 -8.22 -0.21 -9.41
CA GLN A 79 -9.39 0.45 -8.81
C GLN A 79 -9.12 1.94 -8.53
N ALA A 80 -7.93 2.28 -8.02
CA ALA A 80 -7.57 3.67 -7.77
C ALA A 80 -7.54 4.51 -9.06
N VAL A 81 -6.95 3.99 -10.15
CA VAL A 81 -6.88 4.69 -11.44
C VAL A 81 -8.26 4.80 -12.08
N ALA A 82 -9.04 3.71 -12.08
CA ALA A 82 -10.40 3.73 -12.61
C ALA A 82 -11.29 4.73 -11.87
N ARG A 83 -11.29 4.69 -10.53
CA ARG A 83 -12.04 5.64 -9.69
C ARG A 83 -11.62 7.08 -9.92
N ALA A 84 -10.31 7.35 -9.94
CA ALA A 84 -9.80 8.70 -10.16
C ALA A 84 -10.15 9.20 -11.55
N ALA A 85 -10.07 8.36 -12.59
CA ALA A 85 -10.43 8.74 -13.96
C ALA A 85 -11.91 9.08 -14.08
N ASN A 86 -12.78 8.23 -13.51
CA ASN A 86 -14.22 8.46 -13.48
C ASN A 86 -14.57 9.82 -12.88
N LEU A 87 -14.04 10.11 -11.69
CA LEU A 87 -14.32 11.35 -10.96
C LEU A 87 -13.74 12.60 -11.63
N LEU A 88 -12.69 12.43 -12.45
CA LEU A 88 -12.09 13.51 -13.24
C LEU A 88 -12.67 13.63 -14.65
N GLY A 89 -13.61 12.77 -15.03
CA GLY A 89 -14.16 12.73 -16.40
C GLY A 89 -13.12 12.34 -17.46
N LEU A 90 -12.12 11.53 -17.08
CA LEU A 90 -11.09 11.03 -17.98
C LEU A 90 -11.43 9.61 -18.43
N ARG A 91 -11.10 9.29 -19.69
CA ARG A 91 -11.07 7.92 -20.18
C ARG A 91 -9.97 7.14 -19.44
N ALA A 92 -10.26 5.90 -19.04
CA ALA A 92 -9.28 5.00 -18.43
C ALA A 92 -9.30 3.63 -19.10
N VAL A 93 -8.12 3.16 -19.50
CA VAL A 93 -7.89 1.78 -19.94
C VAL A 93 -7.09 1.04 -18.87
N ILE A 94 -7.60 -0.09 -18.39
CA ILE A 94 -6.93 -0.92 -17.40
C ILE A 94 -6.57 -2.26 -18.03
N VAL A 95 -5.26 -2.50 -18.17
CA VAL A 95 -4.73 -3.77 -18.63
C VAL A 95 -4.61 -4.73 -17.45
N MET A 96 -5.32 -5.84 -17.51
CA MET A 96 -5.36 -6.84 -16.43
C MET A 96 -5.33 -8.26 -17.01
N PRO A 97 -4.88 -9.26 -16.26
CA PRO A 97 -4.85 -10.62 -16.78
C PRO A 97 -6.27 -11.20 -16.89
N ALA A 98 -6.49 -12.06 -17.86
CA ALA A 98 -7.78 -12.69 -18.11
C ALA A 98 -8.27 -13.58 -16.95
N ASP A 99 -7.37 -14.01 -16.06
CA ASP A 99 -7.65 -14.78 -14.86
C ASP A 99 -7.88 -13.91 -13.60
N ALA A 100 -7.86 -12.58 -13.73
CA ALA A 100 -8.13 -11.67 -12.61
C ALA A 100 -9.49 -12.01 -11.96
N PRO A 101 -9.60 -12.07 -10.62
CA PRO A 101 -10.86 -12.42 -9.95
C PRO A 101 -12.04 -11.56 -10.41
N GLU A 102 -13.17 -12.18 -10.71
CA GLU A 102 -14.37 -11.50 -11.21
C GLU A 102 -14.81 -10.30 -10.35
N PRO A 103 -14.80 -10.36 -9.00
CA PRO A 103 -15.12 -9.20 -8.17
C PRO A 103 -14.16 -8.01 -8.34
N LYS A 104 -12.91 -8.24 -8.76
CA LYS A 104 -11.95 -7.15 -9.05
C LYS A 104 -12.22 -6.54 -10.43
N ARG A 105 -12.58 -7.36 -11.43
CA ARG A 105 -13.01 -6.89 -12.77
C ARG A 105 -14.28 -6.06 -12.69
N ALA A 106 -15.31 -6.59 -12.05
CA ALA A 106 -16.60 -5.93 -11.90
C ALA A 106 -16.47 -4.56 -11.21
N ARG A 107 -15.69 -4.47 -10.11
CA ARG A 107 -15.43 -3.19 -9.43
C ARG A 107 -14.73 -2.17 -10.33
N THR A 108 -13.73 -2.61 -11.09
CA THR A 108 -12.97 -1.71 -11.99
C THR A 108 -13.87 -1.23 -13.15
N SER A 109 -14.68 -2.12 -13.72
CA SER A 109 -15.63 -1.77 -14.78
C SER A 109 -16.79 -0.89 -14.27
N ALA A 110 -17.23 -1.07 -13.03
CA ALA A 110 -18.27 -0.24 -12.42
C ALA A 110 -17.84 1.23 -12.26
N ASP A 111 -16.52 1.48 -12.15
CA ASP A 111 -15.95 2.82 -12.22
C ASP A 111 -15.76 3.33 -13.67
N GLY A 112 -16.34 2.66 -14.67
CA GLY A 112 -16.36 3.11 -16.07
C GLY A 112 -15.04 2.94 -16.83
N ALA A 113 -14.09 2.16 -16.30
CA ALA A 113 -12.86 1.87 -17.00
C ALA A 113 -13.05 0.79 -18.08
N GLU A 114 -12.35 0.97 -19.20
CA GLU A 114 -12.23 -0.01 -20.27
C GLU A 114 -11.23 -1.10 -19.83
N LEU A 115 -11.68 -2.35 -19.78
CA LEU A 115 -10.80 -3.47 -19.39
C LEU A 115 -10.16 -4.08 -20.64
N MET A 116 -8.83 -4.12 -20.67
CA MET A 116 -8.06 -4.86 -21.67
C MET A 116 -7.50 -6.12 -21.02
N LEU A 117 -8.05 -7.28 -21.39
CA LEU A 117 -7.64 -8.56 -20.85
C LEU A 117 -6.48 -9.14 -21.68
N VAL A 118 -5.42 -9.59 -21.01
CA VAL A 118 -4.25 -10.25 -21.61
C VAL A 118 -3.87 -11.53 -20.86
N GLY A 119 -2.79 -12.20 -21.25
CA GLY A 119 -2.26 -13.35 -20.53
C GLY A 119 -1.91 -13.08 -19.06
N PRO A 120 -1.65 -14.14 -18.27
CA PRO A 120 -1.28 -14.02 -16.86
C PRO A 120 0.11 -13.41 -16.65
N ASP A 121 0.91 -13.31 -17.70
CA ASP A 121 2.26 -12.78 -17.66
C ASP A 121 2.29 -11.27 -17.34
N SER A 122 3.19 -10.86 -16.44
CA SER A 122 3.26 -9.47 -16.00
C SER A 122 4.01 -8.56 -16.96
N GLU A 123 4.97 -9.09 -17.72
CA GLU A 123 5.71 -8.35 -18.73
C GLU A 123 4.80 -8.11 -19.93
N GLU A 124 4.03 -9.12 -20.35
CA GLU A 124 3.00 -8.98 -21.40
C GLU A 124 2.00 -7.85 -21.06
N ARG A 125 1.53 -7.78 -19.81
CA ARG A 125 0.66 -6.69 -19.35
C ARG A 125 1.29 -5.31 -19.47
N ALA A 126 2.54 -5.17 -19.07
CA ALA A 126 3.25 -3.90 -19.12
C ALA A 126 3.47 -3.47 -20.58
N LEU A 127 3.95 -4.39 -21.43
CA LEU A 127 4.13 -4.15 -22.86
C LEU A 127 2.82 -3.74 -23.54
N ARG A 128 1.71 -4.42 -23.23
CA ARG A 128 0.41 -4.07 -23.80
C ARG A 128 -0.07 -2.69 -23.35
N ALA A 129 0.16 -2.31 -22.09
CA ALA A 129 -0.17 -0.97 -21.61
C ALA A 129 0.67 0.11 -22.33
N ASP A 130 1.95 -0.15 -22.57
CA ASP A 130 2.85 0.76 -23.30
C ASP A 130 2.49 0.89 -24.79
N GLU A 131 2.02 -0.18 -25.41
CA GLU A 131 1.48 -0.14 -26.77
C GLU A 131 0.24 0.75 -26.84
N ILE A 132 -0.73 0.52 -25.95
CA ILE A 132 -1.98 1.30 -25.89
C ILE A 132 -1.68 2.77 -25.61
N ALA A 133 -0.78 3.06 -24.67
CA ALA A 133 -0.32 4.41 -24.36
C ALA A 133 0.15 5.14 -25.63
N ARG A 134 1.00 4.47 -26.42
CA ARG A 134 1.57 5.05 -27.65
C ARG A 134 0.55 5.14 -28.78
N SER A 135 -0.26 4.12 -29.01
CA SER A 135 -1.20 4.09 -30.14
C SER A 135 -2.40 5.02 -29.95
N GLU A 136 -2.83 5.24 -28.71
CA GLU A 136 -4.04 6.00 -28.39
C GLU A 136 -3.74 7.33 -27.68
N GLY A 137 -2.47 7.65 -27.43
CA GLY A 137 -2.05 8.88 -26.76
C GLY A 137 -2.46 8.96 -25.29
N LEU A 138 -2.68 7.80 -24.64
CA LEU A 138 -3.04 7.72 -23.22
C LEU A 138 -1.81 7.91 -22.33
N VAL A 139 -1.99 8.56 -21.19
CA VAL A 139 -0.91 8.79 -20.23
C VAL A 139 -0.75 7.57 -19.30
N PRO A 140 0.44 6.94 -19.22
CA PRO A 140 0.69 5.86 -18.28
C PRO A 140 0.60 6.33 -16.82
N VAL A 141 -0.11 5.56 -16.00
CA VAL A 141 -0.20 5.77 -14.55
C VAL A 141 0.48 4.59 -13.85
N PRO A 142 1.77 4.71 -13.48
CA PRO A 142 2.52 3.60 -12.89
C PRO A 142 2.08 3.31 -11.44
N PRO A 143 2.22 2.07 -10.97
CA PRO A 143 1.74 1.67 -9.64
C PRO A 143 2.59 2.18 -8.47
N TYR A 144 3.85 2.56 -8.69
CA TYR A 144 4.75 3.00 -7.62
C TYR A 144 5.93 3.87 -8.07
N ASP A 145 6.61 3.54 -9.17
CA ASP A 145 7.93 4.09 -9.52
C ASP A 145 7.85 5.45 -10.22
N HIS A 146 7.25 6.43 -9.55
CA HIS A 146 7.04 7.76 -10.10
C HIS A 146 6.96 8.79 -8.98
N PRO A 147 7.61 9.97 -9.10
CA PRO A 147 7.75 10.91 -7.99
C PRO A 147 6.38 11.42 -7.50
N LEU A 148 5.46 11.71 -8.43
CA LEU A 148 4.10 12.13 -8.06
C LEU A 148 3.27 11.00 -7.45
N ILE A 149 3.50 9.74 -7.84
CA ILE A 149 2.80 8.62 -7.21
C ILE A 149 3.27 8.53 -5.76
N ALA A 150 4.58 8.42 -5.53
CA ALA A 150 5.18 8.35 -4.20
C ALA A 150 4.84 9.56 -3.32
N ALA A 151 4.86 10.79 -3.87
CA ALA A 151 4.48 11.99 -3.14
C ALA A 151 3.02 11.97 -2.68
N GLY A 152 2.11 11.47 -3.52
CA GLY A 152 0.72 11.23 -3.13
C GLY A 152 0.63 10.21 -2.00
N GLN A 153 1.38 9.11 -2.06
CA GLN A 153 1.32 8.08 -1.02
C GLN A 153 1.84 8.58 0.33
N GLY A 154 2.90 9.39 0.31
CA GLY A 154 3.49 10.00 1.51
C GLY A 154 2.51 10.90 2.29
N THR A 155 1.41 11.34 1.66
CA THR A 155 0.38 12.10 2.37
C THR A 155 -0.28 11.31 3.51
N ALA A 156 -0.28 9.98 3.45
CA ALA A 156 -0.79 9.15 4.54
C ALA A 156 0.07 9.28 5.80
N ALA A 157 1.41 9.28 5.67
CA ALA A 157 2.33 9.50 6.79
C ALA A 157 2.33 10.95 7.27
N LEU A 158 2.17 11.92 6.35
CA LEU A 158 1.99 13.32 6.73
C LEU A 158 0.77 13.49 7.65
N GLU A 159 -0.39 12.95 7.25
CA GLU A 159 -1.61 13.00 8.06
C GLU A 159 -1.46 12.24 9.38
N LEU A 160 -0.72 11.14 9.42
CA LEU A 160 -0.42 10.42 10.65
C LEU A 160 0.37 11.30 11.64
N LEU A 161 1.41 11.97 11.16
CA LEU A 161 2.24 12.84 12.01
C LEU A 161 1.52 14.11 12.46
N GLU A 162 0.61 14.65 11.65
CA GLU A 162 -0.27 15.75 12.08
C GLU A 162 -1.10 15.39 13.34
N ASP A 163 -1.42 14.11 13.55
CA ASP A 163 -2.19 13.63 14.71
C ASP A 163 -1.28 13.05 15.83
N ALA A 164 0.00 12.77 15.53
CA ALA A 164 0.90 12.00 16.41
C ALA A 164 2.12 12.78 16.94
N ASP A 165 2.48 13.90 16.31
CA ASP A 165 3.74 14.65 16.44
C ASP A 165 5.01 13.82 16.20
N VAL A 166 5.38 12.93 17.13
CA VAL A 166 6.62 12.14 17.09
C VAL A 166 6.37 10.66 17.38
N LEU A 167 7.17 9.81 16.75
CA LEU A 167 7.07 8.35 16.83
C LEU A 167 8.43 7.73 17.15
N ASP A 168 8.47 6.69 17.98
CA ASP A 168 9.67 5.89 18.16
C ASP A 168 9.94 5.05 16.91
N ARG A 169 8.87 4.48 16.32
CA ARG A 169 8.93 3.63 15.14
C ARG A 169 7.83 3.92 14.15
N PHE A 170 8.10 3.65 12.89
CA PHE A 170 7.12 3.69 11.83
C PHE A 170 7.20 2.43 10.97
N TYR A 171 6.08 1.75 10.82
CA TYR A 171 5.96 0.53 10.02
C TYR A 171 5.08 0.79 8.79
N ALA A 172 5.60 0.45 7.61
CA ALA A 172 4.81 0.40 6.38
C ALA A 172 5.24 -0.78 5.50
N PRO A 173 4.33 -1.37 4.70
CA PRO A 173 4.69 -2.45 3.81
C PRO A 173 5.51 -1.92 2.64
N VAL A 174 6.41 -2.74 2.13
CA VAL A 174 7.23 -2.43 0.95
C VAL A 174 7.11 -3.54 -0.10
N SER A 175 7.31 -3.13 -1.35
CA SER A 175 7.15 -3.90 -2.59
C SER A 175 7.93 -3.08 -3.61
N GLY A 176 7.33 -2.60 -4.69
CA GLY A 176 7.94 -1.59 -5.57
C GLY A 176 8.34 -0.26 -4.90
N GLY A 177 7.96 -0.03 -3.63
CA GLY A 177 8.55 1.02 -2.79
C GLY A 177 7.84 2.37 -2.77
N GLY A 178 6.82 2.60 -3.62
CA GLY A 178 6.18 3.92 -3.73
C GLY A 178 5.52 4.44 -2.45
N LEU A 179 4.83 3.56 -1.70
CA LEU A 179 4.27 3.92 -0.39
C LEU A 179 5.37 4.22 0.61
N MET A 180 6.30 3.28 0.80
CA MET A 180 7.38 3.41 1.79
C MET A 180 8.26 4.63 1.49
N ALA A 181 8.66 4.87 0.24
CA ALA A 181 9.48 6.03 -0.13
C ALA A 181 8.78 7.35 0.21
N GLY A 182 7.50 7.49 -0.14
CA GLY A 182 6.71 8.67 0.21
C GLY A 182 6.60 8.88 1.71
N CYS A 183 6.30 7.80 2.45
CA CYS A 183 6.20 7.84 3.90
C CYS A 183 7.56 8.18 4.54
N ALA A 184 8.63 7.52 4.13
CA ALA A 184 9.96 7.68 4.69
C ALA A 184 10.47 9.13 4.56
N VAL A 185 10.21 9.79 3.42
CA VAL A 185 10.54 11.22 3.24
C VAL A 185 9.75 12.11 4.21
N ALA A 186 8.45 11.84 4.40
CA ALA A 186 7.64 12.61 5.35
C ALA A 186 8.10 12.38 6.80
N ILE A 187 8.30 11.11 7.20
CA ILE A 187 8.74 10.74 8.54
C ILE A 187 10.12 11.32 8.83
N HIS A 188 11.11 11.12 7.94
CA HIS A 188 12.46 11.63 8.15
C HIS A 188 12.50 13.16 8.31
N ALA A 189 11.66 13.89 7.57
CA ALA A 189 11.66 15.35 7.62
C ALA A 189 10.93 15.94 8.84
N LEU A 190 9.97 15.21 9.42
CA LEU A 190 9.08 15.72 10.48
C LEU A 190 9.32 15.07 11.84
N SER A 191 9.79 13.82 11.85
CA SER A 191 10.13 13.04 13.04
C SER A 191 11.47 12.29 12.80
N PRO A 192 12.60 13.01 12.70
CA PRO A 192 13.89 12.47 12.23
C PRO A 192 14.48 11.37 13.13
N ALA A 193 14.04 11.28 14.39
CA ALA A 193 14.46 10.23 15.32
C ALA A 193 13.65 8.93 15.16
N THR A 194 12.57 8.92 14.37
CA THR A 194 11.76 7.72 14.15
C THR A 194 12.55 6.65 13.42
N GLU A 195 12.57 5.44 13.98
CA GLU A 195 13.09 4.27 13.29
C GLU A 195 12.07 3.79 12.23
N ILE A 196 12.40 3.94 10.94
CA ILE A 196 11.54 3.52 9.82
C ILE A 196 11.81 2.05 9.50
N VAL A 197 10.80 1.21 9.65
CA VAL A 197 10.85 -0.23 9.43
C VAL A 197 9.97 -0.61 8.24
N ALA A 198 10.60 -1.14 7.20
CA ALA A 198 9.87 -1.70 6.08
C ALA A 198 9.48 -3.15 6.35
N VAL A 199 8.36 -3.59 5.78
CA VAL A 199 7.87 -4.95 5.95
C VAL A 199 7.62 -5.63 4.61
N GLU A 200 8.22 -6.81 4.43
CA GLU A 200 8.07 -7.67 3.26
C GLU A 200 7.57 -9.06 3.68
N PRO A 201 6.77 -9.75 2.85
CA PRO A 201 6.62 -11.20 2.96
C PRO A 201 7.98 -11.90 2.84
N ALA A 202 8.17 -13.00 3.57
CA ALA A 202 9.43 -13.74 3.57
C ALA A 202 9.91 -14.16 2.16
N ASP A 203 8.97 -14.58 1.30
CA ASP A 203 9.22 -15.01 -0.08
C ASP A 203 9.32 -13.85 -1.08
N ALA A 204 9.07 -12.61 -0.65
CA ALA A 204 9.14 -11.38 -1.45
C ALA A 204 10.15 -10.38 -0.85
N ASN A 205 11.32 -10.87 -0.45
CA ASN A 205 12.32 -10.12 0.32
C ASN A 205 13.30 -9.30 -0.55
N ASP A 206 12.86 -8.82 -1.72
CA ASP A 206 13.73 -8.16 -2.69
C ASP A 206 14.31 -6.84 -2.17
N THR A 207 13.53 -6.03 -1.43
CA THR A 207 14.06 -4.79 -0.83
C THR A 207 15.09 -5.12 0.23
N LYS A 208 14.85 -6.12 1.09
CA LYS A 208 15.82 -6.54 2.11
C LYS A 208 17.15 -6.95 1.49
N LEU A 209 17.11 -7.80 0.46
CA LEU A 209 18.31 -8.24 -0.26
C LEU A 209 19.00 -7.08 -1.00
N SER A 210 18.22 -6.18 -1.59
CA SER A 210 18.75 -5.01 -2.30
C SER A 210 19.46 -4.04 -1.36
N LEU A 211 18.86 -3.73 -0.20
CA LEU A 211 19.47 -2.86 0.81
C LEU A 211 20.77 -3.45 1.35
N ALA A 212 20.78 -4.75 1.66
CA ALA A 212 21.98 -5.44 2.11
C ALA A 212 23.10 -5.45 1.04
N ALA A 213 22.74 -5.55 -0.24
CA ALA A 213 23.68 -5.54 -1.35
C ALA A 213 24.15 -4.12 -1.76
N GLY A 214 23.45 -3.07 -1.33
CA GLY A 214 23.70 -1.70 -1.78
C GLY A 214 23.22 -1.42 -3.22
N GLU A 215 22.59 -2.38 -3.89
CA GLU A 215 22.10 -2.28 -5.27
C GLU A 215 20.79 -3.06 -5.45
N ARG A 216 19.98 -2.70 -6.44
CA ARG A 216 18.72 -3.38 -6.75
C ARG A 216 18.98 -4.83 -7.13
N ARG A 217 18.37 -5.77 -6.40
CA ARG A 217 18.37 -7.20 -6.68
C ARG A 217 16.96 -7.63 -7.07
N SER A 218 16.90 -8.63 -7.95
CA SER A 218 15.64 -9.27 -8.33
C SER A 218 15.53 -10.64 -7.68
N VAL A 219 14.33 -11.01 -7.24
CA VAL A 219 14.00 -12.34 -6.70
C VAL A 219 13.16 -13.15 -7.68
N PRO A 220 13.10 -14.49 -7.54
CA PRO A 220 12.11 -15.31 -8.23
C PRO A 220 10.68 -14.85 -7.92
N PRO A 221 9.69 -15.16 -8.77
CA PRO A 221 8.28 -14.83 -8.49
C PRO A 221 7.84 -15.24 -7.07
N PRO A 222 7.49 -14.29 -6.20
CA PRO A 222 7.18 -14.58 -4.80
C PRO A 222 5.93 -15.44 -4.62
N ARG A 223 5.96 -16.34 -3.62
CA ARG A 223 4.81 -17.15 -3.21
C ARG A 223 4.32 -16.68 -1.85
N THR A 224 3.31 -15.83 -1.85
CA THR A 224 2.71 -15.28 -0.61
C THR A 224 1.27 -14.89 -0.85
N ILE A 225 0.39 -15.00 0.15
CA ILE A 225 -0.98 -14.48 0.09
C ILE A 225 -1.06 -12.94 -0.04
N ALA A 226 0.03 -12.20 0.24
CA ALA A 226 0.11 -10.75 0.05
C ALA A 226 0.27 -10.36 -1.42
N ASP A 227 -0.80 -10.43 -2.19
CA ASP A 227 -0.82 -10.15 -3.64
C ASP A 227 -0.29 -8.74 -4.01
N GLY A 228 -0.49 -7.75 -3.14
CA GLY A 228 0.03 -6.39 -3.31
C GLY A 228 1.54 -6.23 -3.11
N LEU A 229 2.22 -7.25 -2.56
CA LEU A 229 3.63 -7.22 -2.18
C LEU A 229 4.50 -8.21 -2.99
N ARG A 230 4.04 -8.69 -4.15
CA ARG A 230 4.74 -9.67 -4.99
C ARG A 230 5.66 -9.07 -6.08
N VAL A 231 6.10 -7.83 -5.92
CA VAL A 231 7.09 -7.27 -6.86
C VAL A 231 8.41 -8.04 -6.71
N ARG A 232 9.21 -8.10 -7.79
CA ARG A 232 10.45 -8.88 -7.81
C ARG A 232 11.70 -8.06 -7.49
N SER A 233 11.62 -6.73 -7.60
CA SER A 233 12.72 -5.80 -7.36
C SER A 233 12.13 -4.43 -6.99
N PRO A 234 12.75 -3.67 -6.07
CA PRO A 234 12.28 -2.33 -5.76
C PRO A 234 12.40 -1.42 -7.00
N GLY A 235 11.65 -0.31 -7.02
CA GLY A 235 11.68 0.66 -8.11
C GLY A 235 13.02 1.40 -8.24
N GLU A 236 13.29 1.96 -9.41
CA GLU A 236 14.51 2.73 -9.68
C GLU A 236 14.52 4.07 -8.95
N LEU A 237 13.36 4.73 -8.90
CA LEU A 237 13.21 5.98 -8.16
C LEU A 237 13.09 5.72 -6.67
N THR A 238 12.37 4.66 -6.28
CA THR A 238 12.07 4.41 -4.87
C THR A 238 13.28 3.88 -4.13
N PHE A 239 14.10 3.02 -4.72
CA PHE A 239 15.21 2.36 -4.03
C PHE A 239 16.25 3.31 -3.40
N PRO A 240 16.75 4.36 -4.08
CA PRO A 240 17.67 5.32 -3.45
C PRO A 240 17.07 6.03 -2.21
N VAL A 241 15.76 6.26 -2.21
CA VAL A 241 15.05 6.83 -1.05
C VAL A 241 14.98 5.81 0.09
N LEU A 242 14.69 4.55 -0.23
CA LEU A 242 14.68 3.46 0.76
C LEU A 242 16.06 3.28 1.39
N GLN A 243 17.13 3.26 0.58
CA GLN A 243 18.52 3.16 1.06
C GLN A 243 18.90 4.27 2.03
N ARG A 244 18.39 5.49 1.81
CA ARG A 244 18.72 6.64 2.65
C ARG A 244 17.95 6.67 3.97
N HIS A 245 16.71 6.19 4.00
CA HIS A 245 15.79 6.48 5.10
C HIS A 245 15.23 5.25 5.82
N VAL A 246 15.24 4.07 5.22
CA VAL A 246 14.75 2.85 5.87
C VAL A 246 15.84 2.27 6.75
N ALA A 247 15.57 2.12 8.05
CA ALA A 247 16.53 1.60 9.01
C ALA A 247 16.75 0.09 8.85
N ARG A 248 15.67 -0.68 8.62
CA ARG A 248 15.73 -2.12 8.34
C ARG A 248 14.47 -2.62 7.64
N VAL A 249 14.54 -3.86 7.17
CA VAL A 249 13.40 -4.60 6.61
C VAL A 249 13.13 -5.85 7.44
N GLU A 250 11.93 -5.90 7.99
CA GLU A 250 11.38 -7.05 8.70
C GLU A 250 10.61 -7.95 7.75
N LEU A 251 10.75 -9.26 7.96
CA LEU A 251 10.04 -10.26 7.18
C LEU A 251 8.85 -10.81 7.98
N VAL A 252 7.78 -11.13 7.25
CA VAL A 252 6.57 -11.77 7.79
C VAL A 252 6.19 -12.99 6.97
N SER A 253 5.76 -14.04 7.66
CA SER A 253 5.17 -15.23 7.05
C SER A 253 3.68 -15.00 6.72
N ASP A 254 3.13 -15.80 5.80
CA ASP A 254 1.70 -15.77 5.48
C ASP A 254 0.82 -16.08 6.71
N GLU A 255 1.33 -16.88 7.65
CA GLU A 255 0.69 -17.16 8.93
C GLU A 255 0.59 -15.91 9.80
N GLU A 256 1.68 -15.14 9.94
CA GLU A 256 1.68 -13.88 10.67
C GLU A 256 0.77 -12.83 10.01
N LEU A 257 0.67 -12.83 8.67
CA LEU A 257 -0.29 -11.97 7.96
C LEU A 257 -1.73 -12.31 8.33
N LEU A 258 -2.10 -13.60 8.35
CA LEU A 258 -3.44 -14.05 8.71
C LEU A 258 -3.75 -13.77 10.19
N ASP A 259 -2.77 -13.92 11.08
CA ASP A 259 -2.92 -13.60 12.50
C ASP A 259 -3.14 -12.08 12.71
N ALA A 260 -2.41 -11.24 11.99
CA ALA A 260 -2.61 -9.79 12.02
C ALA A 260 -3.97 -9.37 11.42
N MET A 261 -4.43 -10.03 10.35
CA MET A 261 -5.79 -9.84 9.83
C MET A 261 -6.86 -10.23 10.86
N ALA A 262 -6.69 -11.37 11.54
CA ALA A 262 -7.59 -11.84 12.58
C ALA A 262 -7.64 -10.87 13.77
N PHE A 263 -6.47 -10.36 14.19
CA PHE A 263 -6.37 -9.32 15.20
C PHE A 263 -7.11 -8.04 14.79
N ALA A 264 -6.92 -7.57 13.55
CA ALA A 264 -7.59 -6.36 13.07
C ALA A 264 -9.12 -6.50 13.06
N LEU A 265 -9.65 -7.66 12.67
CA LEU A 265 -11.08 -7.94 12.73
C LEU A 265 -11.60 -7.95 14.18
N ARG A 266 -10.86 -8.59 15.09
CA ARG A 266 -11.27 -8.85 16.48
C ARG A 266 -11.05 -7.68 17.43
N GLU A 267 -9.99 -6.92 17.28
CA GLU A 267 -9.65 -5.83 18.21
C GLU A 267 -9.97 -4.46 17.62
N LEU A 268 -9.78 -4.30 16.31
CA LEU A 268 -9.87 -2.99 15.66
C LEU A 268 -11.17 -2.79 14.89
N ARG A 269 -11.97 -3.84 14.68
CA ARG A 269 -13.16 -3.85 13.82
C ARG A 269 -12.85 -3.43 12.39
N LEU A 270 -11.63 -3.70 11.93
CA LEU A 270 -11.16 -3.37 10.59
C LEU A 270 -11.02 -4.64 9.74
N VAL A 271 -11.46 -4.55 8.49
CA VAL A 271 -11.14 -5.53 7.46
C VAL A 271 -9.85 -5.11 6.78
N LEU A 272 -8.83 -5.98 6.83
CA LEU A 272 -7.56 -5.80 6.13
C LEU A 272 -7.37 -6.89 5.08
N GLU A 273 -6.65 -6.55 4.01
CA GLU A 273 -6.06 -7.56 3.11
C GLU A 273 -4.69 -8.00 3.65
N PRO A 274 -4.11 -9.15 3.22
CA PRO A 274 -2.84 -9.61 3.76
C PRO A 274 -1.71 -8.56 3.63
N SER A 275 -1.60 -7.91 2.47
CA SER A 275 -0.66 -6.81 2.25
C SER A 275 -0.87 -5.62 3.22
N GLY A 276 -2.14 -5.32 3.53
CA GLY A 276 -2.53 -4.27 4.46
C GLY A 276 -2.29 -4.61 5.92
N ALA A 277 -2.17 -5.89 6.27
CA ALA A 277 -1.89 -6.36 7.61
C ALA A 277 -0.39 -6.55 7.91
N ALA A 278 0.48 -6.50 6.90
CA ALA A 278 1.90 -6.82 7.04
C ALA A 278 2.61 -5.97 8.12
N SER A 279 2.43 -4.64 8.09
CA SER A 279 3.02 -3.75 9.10
C SER A 279 2.45 -3.96 10.50
N LEU A 280 1.18 -4.33 10.60
CA LEU A 280 0.56 -4.67 11.87
C LEU A 280 1.18 -5.95 12.46
N ALA A 281 1.45 -6.96 11.63
CA ALA A 281 2.08 -8.19 12.08
C ALA A 281 3.43 -7.94 12.79
N VAL A 282 4.30 -7.10 12.18
CA VAL A 282 5.58 -6.73 12.79
C VAL A 282 5.39 -5.88 14.05
N ALA A 283 4.49 -4.89 14.01
CA ALA A 283 4.23 -4.03 15.16
C ALA A 283 3.72 -4.83 16.38
N LEU A 284 2.83 -5.81 16.16
CA LEU A 284 2.35 -6.73 17.20
C LEU A 284 3.46 -7.65 17.73
N ARG A 285 4.33 -8.15 16.85
CA ARG A 285 5.46 -9.01 17.21
C ARG A 285 6.49 -8.27 18.07
N GLU A 286 6.77 -7.00 17.78
CA GLU A 286 7.73 -6.21 18.54
C GLU A 286 7.15 -5.61 19.82
N GLY A 287 5.91 -5.14 19.80
CA GLY A 287 5.18 -4.71 20.99
C GLY A 287 5.91 -3.67 21.85
N ARG A 288 6.50 -2.63 21.25
CA ARG A 288 7.31 -1.65 22.00
C ARG A 288 7.21 -0.21 21.48
N GLY A 289 7.15 0.72 22.43
CA GLY A 289 7.20 2.17 22.19
C GLY A 289 5.93 2.70 21.52
N ARG A 290 5.98 3.98 21.17
CA ARG A 290 4.93 4.67 20.42
C ARG A 290 5.19 4.52 18.92
N SER A 291 4.39 3.70 18.25
CA SER A 291 4.64 3.25 16.89
C SER A 291 3.55 3.67 15.93
N GLY A 292 3.91 4.30 14.81
CA GLY A 292 3.01 4.52 13.68
C GLY A 292 2.92 3.29 12.80
N VAL A 293 1.72 2.84 12.43
CA VAL A 293 1.51 1.63 11.63
C VAL A 293 0.58 1.92 10.46
N LEU A 294 1.07 1.75 9.23
CA LEU A 294 0.23 1.85 8.04
C LEU A 294 -0.52 0.55 7.80
N LEU A 295 -1.85 0.62 7.75
CA LEU A 295 -2.68 -0.50 7.32
C LEU A 295 -3.12 -0.24 5.88
N SER A 296 -2.31 -0.68 4.91
CA SER A 296 -2.31 -0.11 3.56
C SER A 296 -3.58 -0.38 2.74
N GLY A 297 -4.34 -1.42 3.06
CA GLY A 297 -5.52 -1.80 2.28
C GLY A 297 -6.41 -2.85 2.95
N GLY A 298 -7.64 -2.94 2.46
CA GLY A 298 -8.74 -3.74 2.99
C GLY A 298 -9.56 -4.42 1.90
N ASN A 299 -8.93 -4.83 0.80
CA ASN A 299 -9.56 -5.56 -0.30
C ASN A 299 -9.16 -7.06 -0.32
N PRO A 300 -9.35 -7.83 0.77
CA PRO A 300 -8.97 -9.24 0.80
C PRO A 300 -9.74 -10.05 -0.25
N GLN A 301 -9.13 -11.14 -0.70
CA GLN A 301 -9.90 -12.18 -1.37
C GLN A 301 -10.79 -12.89 -0.34
N PRO A 302 -11.99 -13.39 -0.74
CA PRO A 302 -12.93 -14.03 0.19
C PRO A 302 -12.28 -15.13 1.05
N GLU A 303 -11.42 -15.96 0.45
CA GLU A 303 -10.71 -17.04 1.13
C GLU A 303 -9.82 -16.57 2.27
N HIS A 304 -9.12 -15.43 2.11
CA HIS A 304 -8.27 -14.86 3.15
C HIS A 304 -9.10 -14.28 4.29
N LEU A 305 -10.24 -13.66 3.97
CA LEU A 305 -11.17 -13.14 4.97
C LEU A 305 -11.80 -14.27 5.80
N GLU A 306 -12.20 -15.36 5.15
CA GLU A 306 -12.73 -16.54 5.84
C GLU A 306 -11.70 -17.16 6.79
N LEU A 307 -10.44 -17.32 6.36
CA LEU A 307 -9.36 -17.84 7.19
C LEU A 307 -9.09 -16.93 8.40
N ALA A 308 -9.01 -15.61 8.19
CA ALA A 308 -8.80 -14.65 9.27
C ALA A 308 -9.99 -14.65 10.26
N ALA A 309 -11.23 -14.74 9.77
CA ALA A 309 -12.42 -14.81 10.62
C ALA A 309 -12.43 -16.08 11.49
N ARG A 310 -12.05 -17.24 10.93
CA ARG A 310 -11.91 -18.49 11.68
C ARG A 310 -10.84 -18.38 12.77
N ARG A 311 -9.68 -17.77 12.46
CA ARG A 311 -8.62 -17.53 13.45
C ARG A 311 -9.08 -16.60 14.58
N ALA A 312 -9.76 -15.51 14.23
CA ALA A 312 -10.30 -14.56 15.20
C ALA A 312 -11.26 -15.22 16.21
N ALA A 313 -12.09 -16.15 15.74
CA ALA A 313 -12.99 -16.93 16.58
C ALA A 313 -12.22 -17.86 17.55
N LEU A 314 -11.24 -18.61 17.04
CA LEU A 314 -10.47 -19.58 17.83
C LEU A 314 -9.64 -18.92 18.95
N THR A 315 -9.07 -17.75 18.71
CA THR A 315 -8.29 -17.03 19.74
C THR A 315 -9.20 -16.51 20.86
N SER A 316 -10.41 -16.08 20.52
CA SER A 316 -11.43 -15.65 21.49
C SER A 316 -11.84 -16.76 22.45
N ASP A 317 -11.90 -18.01 21.97
CA ASP A 317 -12.22 -19.17 22.80
C ASP A 317 -11.06 -19.54 23.74
N ARG A 318 -9.80 -19.45 23.28
CA ARG A 318 -8.62 -19.71 24.12
C ARG A 318 -8.47 -18.71 25.26
N GLU A 319 -8.76 -17.43 25.02
CA GLU A 319 -8.74 -16.40 26.06
C GLU A 319 -9.87 -16.62 27.09
N ARG A 320 -11.09 -16.99 26.66
CA ARG A 320 -12.19 -17.37 27.58
C ARG A 320 -11.88 -18.61 28.43
N VAL A 321 -11.24 -19.63 27.85
CA VAL A 321 -10.83 -20.83 28.60
C VAL A 321 -9.70 -20.52 29.59
N ARG A 322 -8.84 -19.54 29.31
CA ARG A 322 -7.79 -19.10 30.24
C ARG A 322 -8.32 -18.22 31.37
N SER A 323 -9.31 -17.36 31.13
CA SER A 323 -9.93 -16.52 32.16
C SER A 323 -10.97 -17.23 33.03
N SER A 324 -11.35 -18.47 32.68
CA SER A 324 -12.30 -19.30 33.43
C SER A 324 -11.66 -20.40 34.28
N ARG A 325 -10.32 -20.47 34.34
CA ARG A 325 -9.62 -21.31 35.32
C ARG A 325 -9.41 -20.50 36.61
N PRO A 326 -9.93 -20.96 37.76
CA PRO A 326 -9.85 -20.25 39.04
C PRO A 326 -8.42 -20.13 39.55
#